data_AF-A0A2A3F801-F1
#
_entry.id   AF-A0A2A3F801-F1
#
_cell.length_a   1.000
_cell.length_b   1.000
_cell.length_c   1.000
_cell.angle_alpha   90.00
_cell.angle_beta   90.00
_cell.angle_gamma   90.00
#
_symmetry.space_group_name_H-M   'P 1'
#
loop_
_entity.id
_entity.type
_entity.pdbx_description
1 polymer ?
#
loop_
_entity_poly.entity_id
_entity_poly.type
_entity_poly.pdbx_seq_one_letter_code
_entity_poly.pdbx_strand_id
1 'polypeptide(L)'
;MANPHRLTTDQVIDLIKEETGTELSALTFRGYVSRGHAPAQVEKIGRTPLWKRSEIVEWANNRPGQGARTDIPTPRRRRAE
;
A
#
# COMPACT_ATOMS: atom_id res chain seq x y z
N MET A 1 1.08 13.91 23.47
CA MET A 1 1.07 12.48 23.11
C MET A 1 1.09 12.34 21.60
N ALA A 2 2.02 11.57 21.03
CA ALA A 2 1.96 11.21 19.61
C ALA A 2 0.71 10.34 19.41
N ASN A 3 -0.16 10.74 18.48
CA ASN A 3 -1.43 10.06 18.24
C ASN A 3 -1.12 8.66 17.65
N PRO A 4 -1.38 7.54 18.36
CA PRO A 4 -0.90 6.20 17.97
C PRO A 4 -1.53 5.67 16.68
N HIS A 5 -2.50 6.42 16.13
CA HIS A 5 -3.20 6.11 14.90
C HIS A 5 -2.65 6.87 13.68
N ARG A 6 -1.58 7.65 13.83
CA ARG A 6 -0.96 8.41 12.73
C ARG A 6 0.38 7.80 12.35
N LEU A 7 0.49 7.41 11.09
CA LEU A 7 1.66 6.73 10.55
C LEU A 7 2.41 7.63 9.57
N THR A 8 3.73 7.66 9.66
CA THR A 8 4.59 8.24 8.62
C THR A 8 4.67 7.30 7.41
N THR A 9 5.25 7.75 6.29
CA THR A 9 5.40 6.89 5.10
C THR A 9 6.12 5.59 5.41
N ASP A 10 7.17 5.65 6.23
CA ASP A 10 7.98 4.49 6.62
C ASP A 10 7.15 3.47 7.43
N GLN A 11 6.43 3.96 8.44
CA GLN A 11 5.53 3.13 9.26
C GLN A 11 4.37 2.53 8.46
N VAL A 12 3.90 3.23 7.42
CA VAL A 12 2.90 2.68 6.50
C VAL A 12 3.47 1.50 5.72
N ILE A 13 4.70 1.60 5.22
CA ILE A 13 5.34 0.50 4.48
C ILE A 13 5.55 -0.72 5.38
N ASP A 14 6.04 -0.50 6.59
CA ASP A 14 6.25 -1.57 7.57
C ASP A 14 4.92 -2.27 7.90
N LEU A 15 3.87 -1.50 8.19
CA LEU A 15 2.54 -2.04 8.44
C LEU A 15 1.98 -2.82 7.23
N ILE A 16 2.14 -2.32 6.01
CA ILE A 16 1.68 -3.04 4.81
C ILE A 16 2.42 -4.38 4.66
N LYS A 17 3.72 -4.39 4.97
CA LYS A 17 4.54 -5.61 4.94
C LYS A 17 4.07 -6.61 6.01
N GLU A 18 3.78 -6.14 7.22
CA GLU A 18 3.25 -6.99 8.31
C GLU A 18 1.87 -7.57 7.96
N GLU A 19 0.96 -6.76 7.41
CA GLU A 19 -0.41 -7.16 7.12
C GLU A 19 -0.54 -8.06 5.88
N THR A 20 0.24 -7.79 4.83
CA THR A 20 0.09 -8.47 3.51
C THR A 20 1.22 -9.44 3.18
N GLY A 21 2.30 -9.45 3.97
CA GLY A 21 3.52 -10.19 3.67
C GLY A 21 4.27 -9.68 2.42
N THR A 22 3.83 -8.57 1.80
CA THR A 22 4.39 -8.04 0.56
C THR A 22 5.13 -6.74 0.81
N GLU A 23 6.40 -6.68 0.40
CA GLU A 23 7.16 -5.43 0.44
C GLU A 23 6.65 -4.42 -0.60
N LEU A 24 6.48 -3.18 -0.15
CA LEU A 24 6.06 -2.05 -0.98
C LEU A 24 7.06 -0.91 -0.83
N SER A 25 7.55 -0.35 -1.93
CA SER A 25 8.37 0.86 -1.86
C SER A 25 7.54 2.09 -1.47
N ALA A 26 8.12 2.98 -0.66
CA ALA A 26 7.56 4.29 -0.34
C ALA A 26 7.16 5.10 -1.59
N LEU A 27 7.94 5.01 -2.68
CA LEU A 27 7.61 5.68 -3.94
C LEU A 27 6.36 5.09 -4.59
N THR A 28 6.23 3.76 -4.59
CA THR A 28 5.04 3.07 -5.13
C THR A 28 3.80 3.43 -4.32
N PHE A 29 3.90 3.42 -3.00
CA PHE A 29 2.81 3.83 -2.13
C PHE A 29 2.38 5.28 -2.40
N ARG A 30 3.33 6.22 -2.47
CA ARG A 30 3.04 7.61 -2.86
C ARG A 30 2.41 7.71 -4.25
N GLY A 31 2.84 6.88 -5.19
CA GLY A 31 2.23 6.77 -6.51
C GLY A 31 0.77 6.35 -6.45
N TYR A 32 0.40 5.39 -5.58
CA TYR A 32 -1.00 5.04 -5.34
C TYR A 32 -1.79 6.19 -4.70
N VAL A 33 -1.21 6.89 -3.72
CA VAL A 33 -1.86 8.04 -3.07
C VAL A 33 -2.14 9.14 -4.10
N SER A 34 -1.15 9.51 -4.92
CA SER A 34 -1.31 10.54 -5.95
C SER A 34 -2.35 10.17 -7.03
N ARG A 35 -2.58 8.88 -7.26
CA ARG A 35 -3.59 8.36 -8.21
C ARG A 35 -4.96 8.14 -7.57
N GLY A 36 -5.10 8.36 -6.25
CA GLY A 36 -6.33 8.06 -5.51
C GLY A 36 -6.61 6.55 -5.34
N HIS A 37 -5.61 5.70 -5.53
CA HIS A 37 -5.72 4.25 -5.34
C HIS A 37 -5.37 3.79 -3.92
N ALA A 38 -4.79 4.67 -3.11
CA ALA A 38 -4.49 4.43 -1.70
C ALA A 38 -5.06 5.57 -0.84
N PRO A 39 -5.19 5.37 0.48
CA PRO A 39 -5.73 6.38 1.38
C PRO A 39 -4.99 7.71 1.29
N ALA A 40 -5.75 8.81 1.27
CA ALA A 40 -5.19 10.15 1.30
C ALA A 40 -4.48 10.42 2.64
N GLN A 41 -3.47 11.29 2.61
CA GLN A 41 -2.88 11.82 3.84
C GLN A 41 -3.95 12.58 4.63
N VAL A 42 -4.02 12.32 5.94
CA VAL A 42 -5.00 12.98 6.83
C VAL A 42 -4.42 14.23 7.45
N GLU A 43 -3.12 14.22 7.74
CA GLU A 43 -2.42 15.32 8.41
C GLU A 43 -1.00 15.42 7.87
N LYS A 44 -0.31 16.52 8.19
CA LYS A 44 1.12 16.68 7.91
C LYS A 44 1.79 17.36 9.10
N ILE A 45 2.97 16.87 9.48
CA ILE A 45 3.86 17.55 10.42
C ILE A 45 5.05 18.07 9.62
N GLY A 46 5.12 19.38 9.42
CA GLY A 46 6.09 20.00 8.51
C GLY A 46 5.96 19.47 7.09
N ARG A 47 6.99 18.75 6.61
CA ARG A 47 7.01 18.08 5.29
C ARG A 47 6.65 16.59 5.35
N THR A 48 6.36 16.06 6.54
CA THR A 48 6.06 14.64 6.73
C THR A 48 4.55 14.41 6.66
N PRO A 49 4.05 13.77 5.60
CA PRO A 49 2.65 13.35 5.51
C PRO A 49 2.35 12.24 6.52
N LEU A 50 1.12 12.25 7.05
CA LEU A 50 0.62 11.28 8.00
C LEU A 50 -0.65 10.62 7.50
N TRP A 51 -0.74 9.31 7.72
CA TRP A 51 -1.90 8.49 7.36
C TRP A 51 -2.55 7.90 8.59
N LYS A 52 -3.85 7.62 8.49
CA LYS A 52 -4.60 6.96 9.55
C LYS A 52 -4.37 5.45 9.47
N ARG A 53 -3.93 4.83 10.56
CA ARG A 53 -3.62 3.39 10.62
C ARG A 53 -4.77 2.51 10.10
N SER A 54 -6.01 2.76 10.54
CA SER A 54 -7.19 1.98 10.13
C SER A 54 -7.33 1.93 8.61
N GLU A 55 -7.28 3.09 7.94
CA GLU A 55 -7.44 3.18 6.48
C GLU A 55 -6.35 2.41 5.74
N ILE A 56 -5.13 2.41 6.28
CA ILE A 56 -4.01 1.68 5.70
C ILE A 56 -4.21 0.18 5.86
N VAL A 57 -4.65 -0.29 7.02
CA VAL A 57 -5.00 -1.70 7.26
C VAL A 57 -6.12 -2.14 6.33
N GLU A 58 -7.21 -1.37 6.27
CA GLU A 58 -8.35 -1.66 5.41
C GLU A 58 -7.95 -1.71 3.94
N TRP A 59 -7.14 -0.74 3.49
CA TRP A 59 -6.60 -0.74 2.14
C TRP A 59 -5.67 -1.92 1.88
N ALA A 60 -4.77 -2.24 2.82
CA ALA A 60 -3.80 -3.32 2.68
C ALA A 60 -4.49 -4.69 2.53
N ASN A 61 -5.52 -4.94 3.34
CA ASN A 61 -6.32 -6.16 3.28
C ASN A 61 -7.14 -6.29 1.99
N ASN A 62 -7.60 -5.17 1.42
CA ASN A 62 -8.37 -5.14 0.16
C ASN A 62 -7.50 -4.85 -1.08
N ARG A 63 -6.18 -4.72 -0.91
CA ARG A 63 -5.30 -4.29 -1.98
C ARG A 63 -5.28 -5.36 -3.08
N PRO A 64 -5.54 -5.00 -4.35
CA PRO A 64 -5.27 -5.92 -5.44
C PRO A 64 -3.76 -6.17 -5.47
N GLY A 65 -3.34 -7.35 -5.01
CA GLY A 65 -1.95 -7.75 -4.92
C GLY A 65 -1.22 -7.61 -6.25
N GLN A 66 0.12 -7.64 -6.21
CA GLN A 66 0.93 -7.62 -7.42
C GLN A 66 0.62 -8.89 -8.25
N GLY A 67 -0.12 -8.75 -9.36
CA GLY A 67 -0.60 -9.88 -10.16
C GLY A 67 -2.10 -10.19 -10.03
N ALA A 68 -2.85 -9.49 -9.18
CA ALA A 68 -4.32 -9.56 -9.12
C ALA A 68 -5.02 -8.87 -10.32
N ARG A 69 -4.30 -8.70 -11.44
CA ARG A 69 -4.86 -8.17 -12.68
C ARG A 69 -5.69 -9.30 -13.32
N THR A 70 -6.90 -9.49 -12.81
CA THR A 70 -7.86 -10.50 -13.26
C THR A 70 -8.25 -10.35 -14.74
N ASP A 71 -7.97 -9.19 -15.31
CA ASP A 71 -8.21 -8.85 -16.72
C ASP A 71 -7.19 -9.46 -17.70
N ILE A 72 -5.98 -9.86 -17.25
CA ILE A 72 -4.98 -10.43 -18.15
C ILE A 72 -5.03 -11.97 -18.05
N PRO A 73 -5.47 -12.70 -19.09
CA PRO A 73 -5.31 -14.14 -19.11
C PRO A 73 -3.82 -14.48 -19.04
N THR A 74 -3.42 -15.18 -17.98
CA THR A 74 -2.05 -15.69 -17.84
C THR A 74 -1.70 -16.49 -19.10
N PRO A 75 -0.59 -16.17 -19.83
CA PRO A 75 -0.18 -17.00 -20.94
C PRO A 75 0.13 -18.39 -20.39
N ARG A 76 -0.65 -19.39 -20.84
CA ARG A 76 -0.38 -20.80 -20.56
C ARG A 76 1.08 -21.07 -20.90
N ARG A 77 1.91 -21.39 -19.90
CA ARG A 77 3.27 -21.89 -20.11
C ARG A 77 3.19 -23.00 -21.16
N ARG A 78 3.74 -22.75 -22.36
CA ARG A 78 4.02 -23.85 -23.29
C ARG A 78 5.04 -24.73 -22.59
N ARG A 79 4.61 -25.90 -22.12
CA ARG A 79 5.49 -27.06 -22.02
C ARG A 79 5.98 -27.31 -23.44
N ALA A 80 7.28 -27.16 -23.66
CA ALA A 80 7.94 -27.77 -24.79
C ALA A 80 8.78 -28.92 -24.21
N GLU A 81 8.61 -30.08 -24.83
CA GLU A 81 9.25 -31.37 -24.57
C GLU A 81 10.77 -31.34 -24.72
#